data_AF-Q4JXB3-F1
#
_entry.id   AF-Q4JXB3-F1
#
_cell.length_a   1.000
_cell.length_b   1.000
_cell.length_c   1.000
_cell.angle_alpha   90.00
_cell.angle_beta   90.00
_cell.angle_gamma   90.00
#
_symmetry.space_group_name_H-M   'P 1'
#
loop_
_entity.id
_entity.type
_entity.pdbx_description
1 polymer ?
#
loop_
_entity_poly.entity_id
_entity_poly.type
_entity_poly.pdbx_seq_one_letter_code
_entity_poly.pdbx_strand_id
1 'polypeptide(L)'
;MRLAGVSGKGKGRSPMTTRTPQRPDLRPDLVEREFKAEGPNKLWVADITYVRTKKGFVYAAFVTDVYSRRIVGWALSDSMRTEALPLQALNQAIACAEETTSLIHHSDHGSQYVSVVYNERLAQHGIAASTGTVGDSYDNALAENVNGSYKNELIHTRRWNDVVEVEIATFEWVSWWNETRLHQSLGYRTPVEVETEFWEQHPPQAIIEIKANA
;
A
#
# COMPACT_ATOMS: atom_id res chain seq x y z
N MET A 1 10.50 26.34 -9.52
CA MET A 1 9.08 25.95 -9.69
C MET A 1 8.22 27.14 -10.12
N ARG A 2 7.79 28.05 -9.22
CA ARG A 2 6.89 29.18 -9.57
C ARG A 2 7.50 30.22 -10.53
N LEU A 3 8.80 30.48 -10.41
CA LEU A 3 9.57 31.39 -11.29
C LEU A 3 9.69 30.90 -12.75
N ALA A 4 9.47 29.61 -13.01
CA ALA A 4 9.53 29.03 -14.35
C ALA A 4 8.14 28.90 -15.01
N GLY A 5 7.08 29.43 -14.39
CA GLY A 5 5.70 29.27 -14.86
C GLY A 5 5.14 27.84 -14.70
N VAL A 6 5.85 26.96 -13.99
CA VAL A 6 5.46 25.56 -13.79
C VAL A 6 4.75 25.41 -12.44
N SER A 7 3.54 24.85 -12.47
CA SER A 7 2.78 24.45 -11.28
C SER A 7 2.67 22.94 -11.18
N GLY A 8 2.77 22.39 -9.97
CA GLY A 8 2.46 20.98 -9.74
C GLY A 8 1.00 20.69 -10.07
N LYS A 9 0.72 19.51 -10.63
CA LYS A 9 -0.64 19.05 -10.88
C LYS A 9 -1.34 18.81 -9.53
N GLY A 10 -2.38 19.60 -9.24
CA GLY A 10 -3.12 19.51 -7.97
C GLY A 10 -3.90 18.20 -7.84
N LYS A 11 -4.10 17.75 -6.60
CA LYS A 11 -5.03 16.64 -6.31
C LYS A 11 -6.46 17.14 -6.57
N GLY A 12 -7.23 16.41 -7.40
CA GLY A 12 -8.65 16.71 -7.65
C GLY A 12 -9.51 16.56 -6.37
N ARG A 13 -10.80 16.88 -6.44
CA ARG A 13 -11.71 16.69 -5.28
C ARG A 13 -11.79 15.22 -4.88
N SER A 14 -11.59 14.93 -3.60
CA SER A 14 -11.81 13.61 -3.02
C SER A 14 -13.32 13.35 -2.91
N PRO A 15 -13.84 12.31 -3.58
CA PRO A 15 -15.20 11.83 -3.36
C PRO A 15 -15.27 11.11 -2.02
N MET A 16 -16.41 11.21 -1.33
CA MET A 16 -16.61 10.51 -0.06
C MET A 16 -16.79 9.01 -0.34
N THR A 17 -15.80 8.19 0.01
CA THR A 17 -15.73 6.75 -0.30
C THR A 17 -16.10 5.85 0.89
N THR A 18 -16.12 6.40 2.10
CA THR A 18 -16.31 5.62 3.33
C THR A 18 -17.80 5.37 3.57
N ARG A 19 -18.21 4.09 3.51
CA ARG A 19 -19.48 3.65 4.08
C ARG A 19 -19.19 3.24 5.52
N THR A 20 -19.89 3.83 6.49
CA THR A 20 -19.76 3.46 7.90
C THR A 20 -20.06 1.97 8.06
N PRO A 21 -19.14 1.17 8.64
CA PRO A 21 -19.40 -0.24 8.88
C PRO A 21 -20.57 -0.40 9.87
N GLN A 22 -21.33 -1.50 9.73
CA GLN A 22 -22.47 -1.80 10.61
C GLN A 22 -22.04 -2.25 12.01
N ARG A 23 -20.75 -2.59 12.19
CA ARG A 23 -20.14 -2.95 13.47
C ARG A 23 -19.00 -1.97 13.77
N PRO A 24 -18.80 -1.59 15.04
CA PRO A 24 -17.64 -0.81 15.45
C PRO A 24 -16.36 -1.59 15.13
N ASP A 25 -15.42 -0.93 14.46
CA ASP A 25 -14.05 -1.42 14.37
C ASP A 25 -13.36 -1.13 15.70
N LEU A 26 -12.68 -2.12 16.26
CA LEU A 26 -12.01 -2.05 17.57
C LEU A 26 -10.49 -2.17 17.42
N ARG A 27 -9.96 -2.16 16.20
CA ARG A 27 -8.51 -2.19 15.95
C ARG A 27 -7.86 -0.93 16.54
N PRO A 28 -6.71 -1.08 17.22
CA PRO A 28 -6.00 0.07 17.78
C PRO A 28 -5.32 0.89 16.67
N ASP A 29 -5.21 2.19 16.89
CA ASP A 29 -4.29 3.03 16.12
C ASP A 29 -2.89 2.86 16.68
N LEU A 30 -2.10 1.97 16.06
CA LEU A 30 -0.70 1.73 16.42
C LEU A 30 0.27 2.67 15.69
N VAL A 31 -0.23 3.53 14.80
CA VAL A 31 0.63 4.43 14.00
C VAL A 31 0.60 5.83 14.57
N GLU A 32 -0.53 6.29 15.12
CA GLU A 32 -0.66 7.63 15.73
C GLU A 32 -0.12 8.77 14.84
N ARG A 33 -0.24 8.60 13.51
CA ARG A 33 0.29 9.47 12.43
C ARG A 33 1.81 9.50 12.28
N GLU A 34 2.53 8.66 13.00
CA GLU A 34 3.97 8.48 12.82
C GLU A 34 4.27 7.50 11.67
N PHE A 35 4.24 8.01 10.43
CA PHE A 35 4.63 7.25 9.24
C PHE A 35 6.16 7.16 9.10
N LYS A 36 6.80 6.57 10.11
CA LYS A 36 8.22 6.25 10.16
C LYS A 36 8.40 4.81 10.60
N ALA A 37 9.46 4.18 10.12
CA ALA A 37 9.83 2.83 10.49
C ALA A 37 11.36 2.76 10.55
N GLU A 38 11.90 1.86 11.35
CA GLU A 38 13.35 1.67 11.53
C GLU A 38 13.98 0.82 10.41
N GLY A 39 13.15 0.12 9.63
CA GLY A 39 13.57 -0.70 8.50
C GLY A 39 12.39 -1.20 7.66
N PRO A 40 12.65 -1.85 6.52
CA PRO A 40 11.63 -2.49 5.71
C PRO A 40 10.84 -3.52 6.53
N ASN A 41 9.58 -3.71 6.17
CA ASN A 41 8.66 -4.68 6.78
C ASN A 41 8.45 -4.50 8.28
N LYS A 42 8.55 -3.26 8.79
CA LYS A 42 8.13 -2.90 10.16
C LYS A 42 6.78 -2.20 10.20
N LEU A 43 6.46 -1.43 9.17
CA LEU A 43 5.15 -0.79 9.02
C LEU A 43 4.76 -0.77 7.54
N TRP A 44 3.60 -1.34 7.25
CA TRP A 44 2.92 -1.22 5.98
C TRP A 44 1.68 -0.36 6.14
N VAL A 45 1.39 0.46 5.13
CA VAL A 45 0.11 1.14 4.98
C VAL A 45 -0.64 0.58 3.78
N ALA A 46 -1.96 0.50 3.89
CA ALA A 46 -2.82 0.06 2.79
C ALA A 46 -4.02 0.99 2.60
N ASP A 47 -4.40 1.15 1.34
CA ASP A 47 -5.61 1.88 0.96
C ASP A 47 -6.15 1.39 -0.39
N ILE A 48 -7.46 1.58 -0.59
CA ILE A 48 -8.15 1.28 -1.84
C ILE A 48 -8.53 2.59 -2.52
N THR A 49 -8.20 2.69 -3.79
CA THR A 49 -8.69 3.75 -4.66
C THR A 49 -9.47 3.19 -5.83
N TYR A 50 -9.99 4.09 -6.67
CA TYR A 50 -10.74 3.69 -7.86
C TYR A 50 -10.38 4.53 -9.07
N VAL A 51 -10.61 3.92 -10.23
CA VAL A 51 -10.31 4.40 -11.57
C VAL A 51 -11.60 4.33 -12.38
N ARG A 52 -11.94 5.44 -13.05
CA ARG A 52 -13.08 5.46 -13.98
C ARG A 52 -12.64 4.94 -15.35
N THR A 53 -13.35 3.95 -15.86
CA THR A 53 -13.19 3.39 -17.21
C THR A 53 -14.47 3.59 -18.01
N LYS A 54 -14.47 3.21 -19.30
CA LYS A 54 -15.68 3.22 -20.13
C LYS A 54 -16.70 2.15 -19.70
N LYS A 55 -16.24 1.04 -19.11
CA LYS A 55 -17.09 -0.07 -18.63
C LYS A 55 -17.57 0.11 -17.18
N GLY A 56 -17.09 1.11 -16.45
CA GLY A 56 -17.49 1.36 -15.07
C GLY A 56 -16.32 1.84 -14.22
N PHE A 57 -16.21 1.27 -13.02
CA PHE A 57 -15.10 1.54 -12.11
C PHE A 57 -14.23 0.31 -11.97
N VAL A 58 -12.93 0.57 -11.88
CA VAL A 58 -11.93 -0.41 -11.46
C VAL A 58 -11.38 0.07 -10.12
N TYR A 59 -11.30 -0.82 -9.16
CA TYR A 59 -10.74 -0.57 -7.83
C TYR A 59 -9.31 -1.05 -7.82
N ALA A 60 -8.43 -0.28 -7.20
CA ALA A 60 -7.01 -0.61 -7.04
C ALA A 60 -6.67 -0.57 -5.56
N ALA A 61 -6.12 -1.66 -5.04
CA ALA A 61 -5.59 -1.73 -3.68
C ALA A 61 -4.07 -1.66 -3.74
N PHE A 62 -3.46 -0.91 -2.83
CA PHE A 62 -2.01 -0.85 -2.67
C PHE A 62 -1.63 -1.15 -1.23
N VAL A 63 -0.52 -1.87 -1.06
CA VAL A 63 0.20 -2.04 0.20
C VAL A 63 1.59 -1.44 0.00
N THR A 64 1.93 -0.45 0.83
CA THR A 64 3.17 0.30 0.72
C THR A 64 3.99 0.17 1.99
N ASP A 65 5.26 -0.18 1.85
CA ASP A 65 6.22 -0.16 2.94
C ASP A 65 6.57 1.29 3.32
N VAL A 66 6.48 1.62 4.61
CA VAL A 66 6.67 3.00 5.08
C VAL A 66 8.14 3.43 5.06
N TYR A 67 9.06 2.51 5.30
CA TYR A 67 10.50 2.78 5.34
C TYR A 67 11.02 3.08 3.93
N SER A 68 10.87 2.12 3.02
CA SER A 68 11.42 2.19 1.66
C SER A 68 10.52 2.93 0.67
N ARG A 69 9.25 3.18 1.01
CA ARG A 69 8.20 3.67 0.08
C ARG A 69 7.89 2.69 -1.05
N ARG A 70 8.38 1.45 -0.97
CA ARG A 70 8.12 0.42 -1.98
C ARG A 70 6.65 0.03 -1.93
N ILE A 71 6.02 -0.05 -3.10
CA ILE A 71 4.73 -0.73 -3.24
C ILE A 71 5.05 -2.22 -3.24
N VAL A 72 4.78 -2.87 -2.11
CA VAL A 72 5.10 -4.28 -1.86
C VAL A 72 3.98 -5.22 -2.30
N GLY A 73 2.76 -4.70 -2.45
CA GLY A 73 1.64 -5.47 -2.99
C GLY A 73 0.58 -4.58 -3.62
N TRP A 74 -0.08 -5.07 -4.66
CA TRP A 74 -1.15 -4.35 -5.33
C TRP A 74 -2.11 -5.32 -6.01
N ALA A 75 -3.35 -4.88 -6.23
CA ALA A 75 -4.34 -5.67 -6.96
C ALA A 75 -5.38 -4.76 -7.60
N LEU A 76 -6.03 -5.23 -8.67
CA LEU A 76 -7.16 -4.56 -9.29
C LEU A 76 -8.37 -5.47 -9.40
N SER A 77 -9.56 -4.88 -9.33
CA SER A 77 -10.81 -5.57 -9.59
C SER A 77 -11.84 -4.61 -10.16
N ASP A 78 -12.71 -5.09 -11.06
CA ASP A 78 -13.88 -4.36 -11.52
C ASP A 78 -15.07 -4.41 -10.52
N SER A 79 -14.90 -5.10 -9.38
CA SER A 79 -15.92 -5.24 -8.35
C SER A 79 -15.40 -4.85 -6.97
N MET A 80 -16.05 -3.86 -6.34
CA MET A 80 -15.74 -3.45 -4.95
C MET A 80 -16.22 -4.45 -3.89
N ARG A 81 -17.06 -5.42 -4.28
CA ARG A 81 -17.81 -6.27 -3.35
C ARG A 81 -16.98 -7.41 -2.76
N THR A 82 -15.73 -7.57 -3.19
CA THR A 82 -14.91 -8.71 -2.81
C THR A 82 -13.84 -8.28 -1.82
N GLU A 83 -13.84 -8.91 -0.65
CA GLU A 83 -12.71 -8.90 0.30
C GLU A 83 -11.42 -9.47 -0.34
N ALA A 84 -11.57 -10.14 -1.49
CA ALA A 84 -10.47 -10.66 -2.30
C ALA A 84 -9.49 -9.58 -2.77
N LEU A 85 -9.95 -8.37 -3.09
CA LEU A 85 -9.08 -7.32 -3.61
C LEU A 85 -7.96 -6.93 -2.62
N PRO A 86 -8.26 -6.46 -1.39
CA PRO A 86 -7.22 -6.15 -0.43
C PRO A 86 -6.43 -7.41 -0.03
N LEU A 87 -7.08 -8.58 0.05
CA LEU A 87 -6.42 -9.84 0.39
C LEU A 87 -5.37 -10.25 -0.66
N GLN A 88 -5.64 -10.04 -1.96
CA GLN A 88 -4.67 -10.30 -3.02
C GLN A 88 -3.45 -9.40 -2.91
N ALA A 89 -3.66 -8.09 -2.69
CA ALA A 89 -2.56 -7.15 -2.48
C ALA A 89 -1.75 -7.51 -1.21
N LEU A 90 -2.42 -7.91 -0.12
CA LEU A 90 -1.76 -8.37 1.09
C LEU A 90 -0.94 -9.65 0.86
N ASN A 91 -1.49 -10.65 0.17
CA ASN A 91 -0.77 -11.89 -0.12
C ASN A 91 0.47 -11.63 -0.99
N GLN A 92 0.39 -10.71 -1.95
CA GLN A 92 1.58 -10.28 -2.71
C GLN A 92 2.63 -9.63 -1.80
N ALA A 93 2.22 -8.71 -0.91
CA ALA A 93 3.12 -8.06 0.04
C ALA A 93 3.82 -9.08 0.95
N ILE A 94 3.08 -10.04 1.50
CA ILE A 94 3.62 -11.11 2.33
C ILE A 94 4.61 -11.97 1.53
N ALA A 95 4.29 -12.31 0.28
CA ALA A 95 5.18 -13.11 -0.57
C ALA A 95 6.47 -12.38 -0.96
N CYS A 96 6.44 -11.04 -1.03
CA CYS A 96 7.62 -10.21 -1.28
C CYS A 96 8.42 -9.91 -0.01
N ALA A 97 7.86 -10.13 1.18
CA ALA A 97 8.52 -9.82 2.43
C ALA A 97 9.56 -10.88 2.78
N GLU A 98 10.81 -10.47 3.00
CA GLU A 98 11.86 -11.37 3.53
C GLU A 98 11.60 -11.76 4.99
N GLU A 99 11.00 -10.84 5.76
CA GLU A 99 10.62 -11.03 7.16
C GLU A 99 9.32 -10.25 7.45
N THR A 100 8.44 -10.82 8.26
CA THR A 100 7.20 -10.16 8.75
C THR A 100 7.16 -10.01 10.28
N THR A 101 8.26 -10.33 10.96
CA THR A 101 8.39 -10.25 12.42
C THR A 101 8.14 -8.82 12.93
N SER A 102 7.17 -8.68 13.83
CA SER A 102 6.76 -7.41 14.43
C SER A 102 6.26 -6.38 13.41
N LEU A 103 5.82 -6.84 12.24
CA LEU A 103 5.23 -5.96 11.22
C LEU A 103 3.86 -5.45 11.67
N ILE A 104 3.66 -4.14 11.56
CA ILE A 104 2.36 -3.50 11.70
C ILE A 104 1.77 -3.30 10.30
N HIS A 105 0.51 -3.69 10.12
CA HIS A 105 -0.26 -3.40 8.91
C HIS A 105 -1.36 -2.41 9.24
N HIS A 106 -1.18 -1.16 8.80
CA HIS A 106 -2.13 -0.08 9.01
C HIS A 106 -3.02 0.10 7.78
N SER A 107 -4.33 0.09 7.99
CA SER A 107 -5.34 0.29 6.93
C SER A 107 -6.39 1.28 7.40
N ASP A 108 -7.18 1.81 6.47
CA ASP A 108 -8.35 2.60 6.85
C ASP A 108 -9.49 1.72 7.40
N HIS A 109 -10.57 2.37 7.84
CA HIS A 109 -11.78 1.73 8.35
C HIS A 109 -12.66 1.11 7.25
N GLY A 110 -12.13 0.90 6.03
CA GLY A 110 -12.88 0.29 4.94
C GLY A 110 -13.40 -1.09 5.34
N SER A 111 -14.70 -1.34 5.13
CA SER A 111 -15.34 -2.63 5.44
C SER A 111 -14.61 -3.85 4.87
N GLN A 112 -13.86 -3.65 3.78
CA GLN A 112 -13.05 -4.66 3.11
C GLN A 112 -11.81 -5.05 3.94
N TYR A 113 -11.23 -4.14 4.71
CA TYR A 113 -10.10 -4.40 5.61
C TYR A 113 -10.54 -4.91 6.99
N VAL A 114 -11.79 -4.65 7.38
CA VAL A 114 -12.41 -5.15 8.62
C VAL A 114 -12.85 -6.63 8.51
N SER A 115 -12.71 -7.23 7.33
CA SER A 115 -13.20 -8.57 7.10
C SER A 115 -12.47 -9.64 7.93
N VAL A 116 -13.20 -10.70 8.29
CA VAL A 116 -12.66 -11.80 9.11
C VAL A 116 -11.50 -12.47 8.37
N VAL A 117 -11.68 -12.78 7.10
CA VAL A 117 -10.66 -13.44 6.27
C VAL A 117 -9.39 -12.60 6.17
N TYR A 118 -9.53 -11.28 6.07
CA TYR A 118 -8.39 -10.36 6.01
C TYR A 118 -7.58 -10.38 7.32
N ASN A 119 -8.26 -10.26 8.46
CA ASN A 119 -7.61 -10.24 9.77
C ASN A 119 -7.05 -11.61 10.17
N GLU A 120 -7.71 -12.71 9.79
CA GLU A 120 -7.18 -14.07 9.96
C GLU A 120 -5.86 -14.25 9.18
N ARG A 121 -5.78 -13.72 7.95
CA ARG A 121 -4.54 -13.78 7.17
C ARG A 121 -3.40 -12.99 7.84
N LEU A 122 -3.67 -11.79 8.36
CA LEU A 122 -2.66 -11.02 9.10
C LEU A 122 -2.17 -11.79 10.34
N ALA A 123 -3.10 -12.35 11.12
CA ALA A 123 -2.78 -13.14 12.30
C ALA A 123 -1.94 -14.39 12.00
N GLN A 124 -2.24 -15.10 10.89
CA GLN A 124 -1.48 -16.27 10.45
C GLN A 124 0.00 -15.97 10.17
N HIS A 125 0.32 -14.74 9.79
CA HIS A 125 1.69 -14.28 9.53
C HIS A 125 2.27 -13.44 10.68
N GLY A 126 1.61 -13.41 11.85
CA GLY A 126 2.09 -12.64 13.00
C GLY A 126 2.07 -11.13 12.79
N ILE A 127 1.29 -10.64 11.83
CA ILE A 127 1.22 -9.21 11.48
C ILE A 127 0.17 -8.52 12.36
N ALA A 128 0.56 -7.44 13.03
CA ALA A 128 -0.32 -6.67 13.89
C ALA A 128 -1.21 -5.74 13.05
N ALA A 129 -2.52 -5.96 13.08
CA ALA A 129 -3.48 -5.08 12.42
C ALA A 129 -3.61 -3.74 13.18
N SER A 130 -3.53 -2.63 12.44
CA SER A 130 -3.65 -1.26 12.95
C SER A 130 -4.65 -0.47 12.09
N THR A 131 -5.37 0.46 12.69
CA THR A 131 -6.35 1.31 11.97
C THR A 131 -6.41 2.66 12.65
N GLY A 132 -6.45 3.73 11.84
CA GLY A 132 -6.58 5.10 12.33
C GLY A 132 -7.87 5.34 13.09
N THR A 133 -8.17 6.57 13.47
CA THR A 133 -9.47 6.96 14.03
C THR A 133 -10.53 7.14 12.92
N VAL A 134 -11.80 6.87 13.23
CA VAL A 134 -12.88 6.99 12.24
C VAL A 134 -13.05 8.45 11.83
N GLY A 135 -12.92 8.72 10.53
CA GLY A 135 -13.20 10.04 9.97
C GLY A 135 -12.02 11.01 9.95
N ASP A 136 -10.80 10.54 10.21
CA ASP A 136 -9.60 11.35 10.11
C ASP A 136 -8.69 10.90 8.95
N SER A 137 -8.64 11.72 7.89
CA SER A 137 -7.80 11.47 6.70
C SER A 137 -6.29 11.52 7.00
N TYR A 138 -5.88 12.16 8.09
CA TYR A 138 -4.45 12.22 8.45
C TYR A 138 -3.90 10.87 8.86
N ASP A 139 -4.75 9.95 9.30
CA ASP A 139 -4.33 8.65 9.84
C ASP A 139 -3.89 7.67 8.74
N ASN A 140 -4.10 7.98 7.45
CA ASN A 140 -3.56 7.18 6.33
C ASN A 140 -2.83 8.04 5.26
N ALA A 141 -2.24 9.15 5.67
CA ALA A 141 -1.69 10.15 4.74
C ALA A 141 -0.63 9.60 3.77
N LEU A 142 0.14 8.57 4.14
CA LEU A 142 1.11 7.95 3.25
C LEU A 142 0.42 7.21 2.10
N ALA A 143 -0.57 6.37 2.40
CA ALA A 143 -1.31 5.66 1.36
C ALA A 143 -2.11 6.63 0.47
N GLU A 144 -2.69 7.69 1.05
CA GLU A 144 -3.33 8.76 0.27
C GLU A 144 -2.37 9.48 -0.68
N ASN A 145 -1.09 9.60 -0.32
CA ASN A 145 -0.07 10.18 -1.19
C ASN A 145 0.29 9.25 -2.36
N VAL A 146 0.38 7.94 -2.13
CA VAL A 146 0.56 6.94 -3.20
C VAL A 146 -0.63 7.00 -4.15
N ASN A 147 -1.85 6.95 -3.62
CA ASN A 147 -3.09 7.03 -4.40
C ASN A 147 -3.20 8.34 -5.20
N GLY A 148 -2.80 9.46 -4.61
CA GLY A 148 -2.74 10.74 -5.31
C GLY A 148 -1.74 10.76 -6.46
N SER A 149 -0.56 10.17 -6.27
CA SER A 149 0.48 10.07 -7.29
C SER A 149 0.04 9.16 -8.44
N TYR A 150 -0.43 7.95 -8.12
CA TYR A 150 -1.01 7.01 -9.07
C TYR A 150 -2.09 7.67 -9.93
N LYS A 151 -3.03 8.39 -9.30
CA LYS A 151 -4.09 9.07 -10.04
C LYS A 151 -3.56 10.17 -10.95
N ASN A 152 -2.67 11.02 -10.46
CA ASN A 152 -2.24 12.19 -11.20
C ASN A 152 -1.27 11.88 -12.35
N GLU A 153 -0.40 10.90 -12.14
CA GLU A 153 0.70 10.55 -13.04
C GLU A 153 0.31 9.45 -14.03
N LEU A 154 -0.57 8.53 -13.65
CA LEU A 154 -1.04 7.48 -14.54
C LEU A 154 -2.48 7.72 -14.97
N ILE A 155 -3.42 7.66 -14.02
CA ILE A 155 -4.85 7.49 -14.35
C ILE A 155 -5.44 8.70 -15.06
N HIS A 156 -5.11 9.91 -14.63
CA HIS A 156 -5.64 11.15 -15.18
C HIS A 156 -4.94 11.59 -16.47
N THR A 157 -4.06 10.77 -17.06
CA THR A 157 -3.35 11.11 -18.30
C THR A 157 -4.14 10.72 -19.56
N ARG A 158 -5.01 9.71 -19.45
CA ARG A 158 -5.78 9.18 -20.58
C ARG A 158 -7.11 8.57 -20.12
N ARG A 159 -7.95 8.21 -21.08
CA ARG A 159 -9.18 7.44 -20.83
C ARG A 159 -8.89 5.95 -20.92
N TRP A 160 -9.57 5.17 -20.09
CA TRP A 160 -9.37 3.73 -19.96
C TRP A 160 -10.60 2.98 -20.46
N ASN A 161 -10.41 1.92 -21.24
CA ASN A 161 -11.52 1.12 -21.76
C ASN A 161 -12.05 0.15 -20.69
N ASP A 162 -11.16 -0.61 -20.04
CA ASP A 162 -11.51 -1.65 -19.08
C ASP A 162 -10.39 -1.97 -18.08
N VAL A 163 -10.63 -2.98 -17.23
CA VAL A 163 -9.71 -3.39 -16.16
C VAL A 163 -8.35 -3.87 -16.68
N VAL A 164 -8.31 -4.56 -17.82
CA VAL A 164 -7.08 -5.12 -18.38
C VAL A 164 -6.11 -4.00 -18.76
N GLU A 165 -6.61 -2.94 -19.42
CA GLU A 165 -5.78 -1.79 -19.75
C GLU A 165 -5.23 -1.08 -18.50
N VAL A 166 -6.06 -0.93 -17.47
CA VAL A 166 -5.64 -0.29 -16.22
C VAL A 166 -4.62 -1.16 -15.50
N GLU A 167 -4.80 -2.47 -15.48
CA GLU A 167 -3.92 -3.44 -14.82
C GLU A 167 -2.53 -3.44 -15.44
N ILE A 168 -2.41 -3.55 -16.77
CA ILE A 168 -1.12 -3.50 -17.48
C ILE A 168 -0.39 -2.19 -17.16
N ALA A 169 -1.09 -1.06 -17.25
CA ALA A 169 -0.46 0.24 -17.00
C ALA A 169 -0.14 0.46 -15.51
N THR A 170 -0.88 -0.17 -14.60
CA THR A 170 -0.59 -0.14 -13.17
C THR A 170 0.66 -0.96 -12.86
N PHE A 171 0.81 -2.14 -13.47
CA PHE A 171 2.03 -2.93 -13.38
C PHE A 171 3.25 -2.11 -13.81
N GLU A 172 3.19 -1.47 -14.99
CA GLU A 172 4.26 -0.61 -15.49
C GLU A 172 4.56 0.55 -14.54
N TRP A 173 3.53 1.22 -14.01
CA TRP A 173 3.69 2.33 -13.08
C TRP A 173 4.27 1.88 -11.72
N VAL A 174 3.88 0.71 -11.21
CA VAL A 174 4.42 0.15 -9.96
C VAL A 174 5.89 -0.24 -10.12
N SER A 175 6.27 -0.88 -11.23
CA SER A 175 7.69 -1.18 -11.52
C SER A 175 8.49 0.12 -11.63
N TRP A 176 8.00 1.12 -12.38
CA TRP A 176 8.65 2.44 -12.43
C TRP A 176 8.76 3.11 -11.06
N TRP A 177 7.70 3.07 -10.24
CA TRP A 177 7.69 3.63 -8.89
C TRP A 177 8.77 2.98 -8.01
N ASN A 178 8.87 1.65 -8.04
CA ASN A 178 9.77 0.90 -7.19
C ASN A 178 11.24 0.97 -7.66
N GLU A 179 11.48 0.94 -8.97
CA GLU A 179 12.81 0.70 -9.52
C GLU A 179 13.46 1.95 -10.14
N THR A 180 12.67 2.98 -10.49
CA THR A 180 13.18 4.14 -11.26
C THR A 180 12.83 5.48 -10.61
N ARG A 181 11.69 5.59 -9.95
CA ARG A 181 11.24 6.86 -9.36
C ARG A 181 12.13 7.24 -8.17
N LEU A 182 12.67 8.46 -8.22
CA LEU A 182 13.38 9.04 -7.09
C LEU A 182 12.40 9.67 -6.10
N HIS A 183 12.56 9.34 -4.82
CA HIS A 183 11.75 9.92 -3.75
C HIS A 183 12.57 10.91 -2.94
N GLN A 184 12.09 12.17 -2.85
CA GLN A 184 12.73 13.19 -2.01
C GLN A 184 12.84 12.75 -0.54
N SER A 185 11.82 12.04 -0.02
CA SER A 185 11.84 11.49 1.34
C SER A 185 12.91 10.43 1.57
N LEU A 186 13.45 9.85 0.50
CA LEU A 186 14.52 8.86 0.50
C LEU A 186 15.88 9.46 0.07
N GLY A 187 16.02 10.78 0.07
CA GLY A 187 17.24 11.44 -0.38
C GLY A 187 17.48 11.31 -1.89
N TYR A 188 16.40 11.29 -2.68
CA TYR A 188 16.44 11.09 -4.14
C TYR A 188 17.01 9.74 -4.58
N ARG A 189 16.61 8.68 -3.87
CA ARG A 189 16.88 7.28 -4.20
C ARG A 189 15.58 6.55 -4.54
N THR A 190 15.71 5.38 -5.17
CA THR A 190 14.57 4.52 -5.48
C THR A 190 14.20 3.66 -4.26
N PRO A 191 12.93 3.21 -4.17
CA PRO A 191 12.51 2.30 -3.11
C PRO A 191 13.34 1.02 -3.04
N VAL A 192 13.66 0.42 -4.19
CA VAL A 192 14.48 -0.80 -4.26
C VAL A 192 15.90 -0.54 -3.76
N GLU A 193 16.54 0.57 -4.14
CA GLU A 193 17.89 0.90 -3.66
C GLU A 193 17.95 1.02 -2.13
N VAL A 194 16.93 1.63 -1.51
CA VAL A 194 16.86 1.83 -0.05
C VAL A 194 16.65 0.50 0.67
N GLU A 195 15.78 -0.35 0.13
CA GLU A 195 15.52 -1.67 0.70
C GLU A 195 16.73 -2.60 0.55
N THR A 196 17.35 -2.65 -0.63
CA THR A 196 18.53 -3.48 -0.88
C THR A 196 19.68 -3.10 0.04
N GLU A 197 20.00 -1.80 0.17
CA GLU A 197 21.08 -1.36 1.07
C GLU A 197 20.79 -1.75 2.53
N PHE A 198 19.54 -1.68 2.97
CA PHE A 198 19.18 -2.08 4.33
C PHE A 198 19.52 -3.56 4.57
N TRP A 199 19.13 -4.45 3.66
CA TRP A 199 19.36 -5.90 3.79
C TRP A 199 20.83 -6.28 3.60
N GLU A 200 21.60 -5.53 2.81
CA GLU A 200 23.06 -5.69 2.72
C GLU A 200 23.76 -5.40 4.07
N GLN A 201 23.24 -4.43 4.82
CA GLN A 201 23.76 -4.05 6.14
C GLN A 201 23.20 -4.92 7.28
N HIS A 202 22.00 -5.48 7.10
CA HIS A 202 21.29 -6.29 8.08
C HIS A 202 20.88 -7.63 7.46
N PRO A 203 21.84 -8.51 7.12
CA PRO A 203 21.53 -9.77 6.47
C PRO A 203 20.58 -10.59 7.35
N PRO A 204 19.55 -11.22 6.77
CA PRO A 204 18.63 -12.07 7.52
C PRO A 204 19.42 -13.12 8.31
N GLN A 205 19.12 -13.29 9.59
CA GLN A 205 19.70 -14.38 10.36
C GLN A 205 19.25 -15.69 9.71
N ALA A 206 20.18 -16.41 9.07
CA ALA A 206 19.90 -17.72 8.54
C ALA A 206 19.36 -18.60 9.67
N ILE A 207 18.14 -19.13 9.51
CA ILE A 207 17.64 -20.19 10.38
C ILE A 207 18.62 -21.35 10.22
N ILE A 208 19.48 -21.54 11.23
CA ILE A 208 20.26 -22.76 11.36
C ILE A 208 19.23 -23.85 11.63
N GLU A 209 18.81 -24.54 10.57
CA GLU A 209 18.15 -25.85 10.72
C GLU A 209 19.15 -26.76 11.43
N ILE A 210 19.02 -26.85 12.76
CA ILE A 210 19.60 -27.95 13.51
C ILE A 210 18.84 -29.19 13.03
N LYS A 211 19.37 -29.84 11.99
CA LYS A 211 19.07 -31.24 11.70
C LYS A 211 19.58 -32.05 12.87
N ALA A 212 18.76 -32.14 13.92
CA ALA A 212 18.93 -33.13 14.96
C ALA A 212 18.73 -34.50 14.29
N ASN A 213 19.81 -35.25 14.17
CA ASN A 213 19.81 -36.64 13.74
C ASN A 213 18.81 -37.45 14.60
N ALA A 214 17.90 -38.14 13.93
CA ALA A 214 17.14 -39.27 14.46
C ALA A 214 17.30 -40.44 13.51
#